data_AF-A0A3G6PN58-F1
#
_entry.id   AF-A0A3G6PN58-F1
#
_cell.length_a   1.000
_cell.length_b   1.000
_cell.length_c   1.000
_cell.angle_alpha   90.00
_cell.angle_beta   90.00
_cell.angle_gamma   90.00
#
_symmetry.space_group_name_H-M   'P 1'
#
loop_
_entity.id
_entity.type
_entity.pdbx_description
1 polymer ?
#
loop_
_entity_poly.entity_id
_entity_poly.type
_entity_poly.pdbx_seq_one_letter_code
_entity_poly.pdbx_strand_id
1 'polypeptide(L)'
;MKMKKLLALAFIAVFAFAGAQVSGFEKADSKYERKKKALYNKYPKPNDLRTKLEWLLTEDKITSYKNSLEKIAEDEKKALANDPPSKTKLTKEAEYETGKTTFLKSLYEAVDLVFLNYASDSYKATLSFVVDSKGNALAAQAKGNNDDVNAFIEAAFYRIKEKGKWKPAESNGKPVSSMITIPLVLKFKK
;
A
#
# COMPACT_ATOMS: atom_id res chain seq x y z
N MET A 1 41.93 -11.94 21.39
CA MET A 1 41.18 -10.64 21.38
C MET A 1 41.43 -10.00 20.01
N LYS A 2 40.50 -9.67 19.12
CA LYS A 2 39.02 -9.64 19.06
C LYS A 2 38.67 -9.71 17.55
N MET A 3 37.77 -10.60 17.15
CA MET A 3 37.05 -10.49 15.87
C MET A 3 36.02 -9.36 15.99
N LYS A 4 36.07 -8.35 15.12
CA LYS A 4 35.03 -7.31 14.97
C LYS A 4 34.98 -6.77 13.53
N LYS A 5 34.50 -7.55 12.56
CA LYS A 5 34.18 -7.04 11.21
C LYS A 5 33.00 -7.76 10.51
N LEU A 6 31.98 -8.22 11.25
CA LEU A 6 30.82 -8.90 10.64
C LEU A 6 29.46 -8.20 10.82
N LEU A 7 29.39 -7.04 11.48
CA LEU A 7 28.11 -6.37 11.76
C LEU A 7 27.63 -5.37 10.70
N ALA A 8 28.47 -4.94 9.75
CA ALA A 8 28.12 -3.88 8.80
C ALA A 8 27.29 -4.36 7.58
N LEU A 9 27.32 -5.66 7.25
CA LEU A 9 26.63 -6.21 6.07
C LEU A 9 25.15 -6.54 6.34
N ALA A 10 24.75 -6.74 7.60
CA ALA A 10 23.37 -7.11 7.94
C ALA A 10 22.37 -5.93 7.85
N PHE A 11 22.85 -4.68 7.98
CA PHE A 11 21.98 -3.49 7.91
C PHE A 11 21.66 -3.04 6.47
N ILE A 12 22.52 -3.35 5.50
CA ILE A 12 22.31 -2.97 4.09
C ILE A 12 21.26 -3.88 3.43
N ALA A 13 21.15 -5.14 3.87
CA ALA A 13 20.21 -6.10 3.31
C ALA A 13 18.73 -5.80 3.66
N VAL A 14 18.46 -5.21 4.83
CA VAL A 14 17.08 -4.87 5.25
C VAL A 14 16.54 -3.65 4.48
N PHE A 15 17.39 -2.68 4.15
CA PHE A 15 17.00 -1.51 3.35
C PHE A 15 16.71 -1.82 1.88
N ALA A 16 17.36 -2.85 1.31
CA ALA A 16 17.21 -3.19 -0.10
C ALA A 16 15.83 -3.78 -0.45
N PHE A 17 15.18 -4.48 0.49
CA PHE A 17 13.90 -5.15 0.23
C PHE A 17 12.69 -4.20 0.31
N ALA A 18 12.67 -3.27 1.28
CA ALA A 18 11.58 -2.29 1.39
C ALA A 18 11.59 -1.27 0.25
N GLY A 19 12.78 -0.81 -0.18
CA GLY A 19 12.91 0.14 -1.28
C GLY A 19 12.44 -0.38 -2.64
N ALA A 20 12.49 -1.70 -2.86
CA ALA A 20 12.04 -2.32 -4.11
C ALA A 20 10.50 -2.29 -4.26
N GLN A 21 9.75 -2.51 -3.17
CA GLN A 21 8.29 -2.58 -3.18
C GLN A 21 7.62 -1.22 -3.44
N VAL A 22 8.13 -0.12 -2.85
CA VAL A 22 7.61 1.24 -3.10
C VAL A 22 7.99 1.77 -4.49
N SER A 23 9.10 1.28 -5.06
CA SER A 23 9.63 1.77 -6.33
C SER A 23 8.67 1.60 -7.52
N GLY A 24 7.78 0.60 -7.50
CA GLY A 24 6.83 0.34 -8.58
C GLY A 24 5.81 1.47 -8.74
N PHE A 25 5.22 1.89 -7.62
CA PHE A 25 4.22 2.95 -7.60
C PHE A 25 4.83 4.32 -7.94
N GLU A 26 6.01 4.63 -7.40
CA GLU A 26 6.73 5.88 -7.71
C GLU A 26 7.12 5.97 -9.19
N LYS A 27 7.56 4.87 -9.80
CA LYS A 27 7.84 4.81 -11.25
C LYS A 27 6.58 5.05 -12.06
N ALA A 28 5.44 4.50 -11.65
CA ALA A 28 4.16 4.72 -12.30
C ALA A 28 3.74 6.20 -12.25
N ASP A 29 3.87 6.83 -11.08
CA ASP A 29 3.60 8.27 -10.89
C ASP A 29 4.52 9.15 -11.74
N SER A 30 5.83 8.92 -11.68
CA SER A 30 6.82 9.67 -12.45
C SER A 30 6.56 9.57 -13.96
N LYS A 31 6.24 8.36 -14.45
CA LYS A 31 5.89 8.12 -15.85
C LYS A 31 4.61 8.85 -16.23
N TYR A 32 3.58 8.79 -15.40
CA TYR A 32 2.30 9.47 -15.61
C TYR A 32 2.49 10.99 -15.70
N GLU A 33 3.13 11.61 -14.72
CA GLU A 33 3.33 13.07 -14.68
C GLU A 33 4.16 13.58 -15.86
N ARG A 34 5.24 12.86 -16.21
CA ARG A 34 6.05 13.20 -17.39
C ARG A 34 5.22 13.14 -18.68
N LYS A 35 4.44 12.08 -18.87
CA LYS A 35 3.60 11.91 -20.08
C LYS A 35 2.47 12.93 -20.11
N LYS A 36 1.83 13.23 -18.98
CA LYS A 36 0.78 14.24 -18.85
C LYS A 36 1.30 15.64 -19.19
N LYS A 37 2.47 16.01 -18.66
CA LYS A 37 3.14 17.28 -19.00
C LYS A 37 3.44 17.38 -20.51
N ALA A 38 3.99 16.32 -21.11
CA ALA A 38 4.26 16.30 -22.54
C ALA A 38 2.96 16.41 -23.38
N LEU A 39 1.89 15.75 -22.95
CA LEU A 39 0.58 15.83 -23.59
C LEU A 39 0.03 17.26 -23.55
N TYR A 40 0.17 17.96 -22.42
CA TYR A 40 -0.36 19.31 -22.23
C TYR A 40 0.44 20.34 -23.02
N ASN A 41 1.75 20.14 -23.15
CA ASN A 41 2.58 20.97 -24.02
C ASN A 41 2.18 20.81 -25.50
N LYS A 42 1.85 19.59 -25.93
CA LYS A 42 1.44 19.29 -27.31
C LYS A 42 0.01 19.77 -27.62
N TYR A 43 -0.90 19.67 -26.65
CA TYR A 43 -2.30 20.06 -26.76
C TYR A 43 -2.68 21.01 -25.62
N PRO A 44 -2.29 22.30 -25.70
CA PRO A 44 -2.48 23.26 -24.61
C PRO A 44 -3.95 23.54 -24.32
N LYS A 45 -4.80 23.50 -25.35
CA LYS A 45 -6.25 23.63 -25.23
C LYS A 45 -6.92 22.26 -25.18
N PRO A 46 -7.99 22.09 -24.38
CA PRO A 46 -8.79 20.87 -24.38
C PRO A 46 -9.31 20.54 -25.78
N ASN A 47 -9.25 19.26 -26.16
CA ASN A 47 -9.84 18.71 -27.36
C ASN A 47 -10.05 17.20 -27.17
N ASP A 48 -10.85 16.59 -28.05
CA ASP A 48 -11.24 15.17 -27.94
C ASP A 48 -10.04 14.23 -27.91
N LEU A 49 -9.01 14.53 -28.72
CA LEU A 49 -7.79 13.72 -28.77
C LEU A 49 -7.01 13.80 -27.46
N ARG A 50 -6.89 14.99 -26.86
CA ARG A 50 -6.26 15.17 -25.55
C ARG A 50 -7.03 14.40 -24.48
N THR A 51 -8.36 14.52 -24.42
CA THR A 51 -9.20 13.81 -23.44
C THR A 51 -9.02 12.30 -23.56
N LYS A 52 -9.03 11.76 -24.80
CA LYS A 52 -8.79 10.34 -25.05
C LYS A 52 -7.40 9.90 -24.58
N LEU A 53 -6.37 10.71 -24.83
CA LEU A 53 -5.00 10.41 -24.39
C LEU A 53 -4.85 10.52 -22.87
N GLU A 54 -5.50 11.48 -22.22
CA GLU A 54 -5.53 11.58 -20.75
C GLU A 54 -6.13 10.33 -20.13
N TRP A 55 -7.25 9.83 -20.68
CA TRP A 55 -7.85 8.58 -20.24
C TRP A 55 -6.87 7.39 -20.39
N LEU A 56 -6.22 7.24 -21.54
CA LEU A 56 -5.21 6.19 -21.76
C LEU A 56 -4.01 6.29 -20.80
N LEU A 57 -3.59 7.51 -20.43
CA LEU A 57 -2.54 7.71 -19.42
C LEU A 57 -2.99 7.27 -18.03
N THR A 58 -4.24 7.56 -17.67
CA THR A 58 -4.85 7.13 -16.42
C THR A 58 -4.94 5.61 -16.36
N GLU A 59 -5.41 4.95 -17.42
CA GLU A 59 -5.43 3.48 -17.51
C GLU A 59 -4.02 2.87 -17.39
N ASP A 60 -3.01 3.40 -18.08
CA ASP A 60 -1.60 2.95 -17.99
C ASP A 60 -1.06 3.07 -16.54
N LYS A 61 -1.44 4.14 -15.82
CA LYS A 61 -1.09 4.32 -14.40
C LYS A 61 -1.78 3.27 -13.52
N ILE A 62 -3.09 3.06 -13.68
CA ILE A 62 -3.86 2.05 -12.93
C ILE A 62 -3.30 0.64 -13.16
N THR A 63 -3.06 0.25 -14.41
CA THR A 63 -2.46 -1.06 -14.75
C THR A 63 -1.09 -1.24 -14.09
N SER A 64 -0.25 -0.20 -14.11
CA SER A 64 1.08 -0.25 -13.49
C SER A 64 1.01 -0.47 -11.97
N TYR A 65 0.00 0.11 -11.31
CA TYR A 65 -0.26 -0.12 -9.89
C TYR A 65 -0.70 -1.56 -9.61
N LYS A 66 -1.70 -2.06 -10.36
CA LYS A 66 -2.19 -3.45 -10.22
C LYS A 66 -1.07 -4.47 -10.42
N ASN A 67 -0.23 -4.29 -11.44
CA ASN A 67 0.93 -5.16 -11.67
C ASN A 67 1.97 -5.10 -10.54
N SER A 68 2.12 -3.95 -9.88
CA SER A 68 3.03 -3.83 -8.74
C SER A 68 2.46 -4.54 -7.50
N LEU A 69 1.14 -4.43 -7.28
CA LEU A 69 0.44 -5.14 -6.21
C LEU A 69 0.46 -6.65 -6.41
N GLU A 70 0.28 -7.13 -7.63
CA GLU A 70 0.37 -8.56 -7.95
C GLU A 70 1.74 -9.14 -7.58
N LYS A 71 2.83 -8.46 -7.94
CA LYS A 71 4.19 -8.86 -7.55
C LYS A 71 4.39 -8.89 -6.04
N ILE A 72 3.89 -7.87 -5.33
CA ILE A 72 3.94 -7.83 -3.87
C ILE A 72 3.17 -9.03 -3.28
N ALA A 73 2.00 -9.33 -3.81
CA ALA A 73 1.19 -10.48 -3.36
C ALA A 73 1.91 -11.82 -3.60
N GLU A 74 2.58 -11.98 -4.74
CA GLU A 74 3.40 -13.17 -5.02
C GLU A 74 4.56 -13.34 -4.02
N ASP A 75 5.26 -12.24 -3.70
CA ASP A 75 6.35 -12.22 -2.74
C ASP A 75 5.86 -12.56 -1.32
N GLU A 76 4.75 -11.96 -0.91
CA GLU A 76 4.17 -12.13 0.43
C GLU A 76 3.48 -13.50 0.63
N LYS A 77 3.11 -14.19 -0.46
CA LYS A 77 2.53 -15.55 -0.39
C LYS A 77 3.44 -16.53 0.35
N LYS A 78 4.76 -16.43 0.18
CA LYS A 78 5.73 -17.27 0.90
C LYS A 78 5.79 -16.95 2.38
N ALA A 79 5.69 -15.66 2.75
CA ALA A 79 5.67 -15.23 4.15
C ALA A 79 4.41 -15.76 4.85
N LEU A 80 3.24 -15.63 4.21
CA LEU A 80 1.96 -16.14 4.72
C LEU A 80 1.94 -17.67 4.89
N ALA A 81 2.57 -18.41 3.98
CA ALA A 81 2.64 -19.86 4.09
C ALA A 81 3.46 -20.32 5.30
N ASN A 82 4.50 -19.56 5.66
CA ASN A 82 5.36 -19.85 6.80
C ASN A 82 4.76 -19.41 8.14
N ASP A 83 3.92 -18.36 8.13
CA ASP A 83 3.31 -17.79 9.33
C ASP A 83 1.84 -17.41 9.07
N PRO A 84 0.93 -18.40 8.97
CA PRO A 84 -0.46 -18.15 8.67
C PRO A 84 -1.20 -17.49 9.85
N PRO A 85 -2.22 -16.66 9.59
CA PRO A 85 -3.04 -16.07 10.64
C PRO A 85 -3.60 -17.12 11.62
N SER A 86 -3.44 -16.85 12.91
CA SER A 86 -3.88 -17.74 13.97
C SER A 86 -5.40 -17.88 13.97
N LYS A 87 -5.87 -19.12 14.09
CA LYS A 87 -7.29 -19.45 14.30
C LYS A 87 -7.66 -19.51 15.79
N THR A 88 -6.69 -19.38 16.68
CA THR A 88 -6.90 -19.46 18.12
C THR A 88 -7.43 -18.15 18.68
N LYS A 89 -8.14 -18.20 19.81
CA LYS A 89 -8.62 -17.00 20.49
C LYS A 89 -7.42 -16.14 20.91
N LEU A 90 -7.41 -14.90 20.45
CA LEU A 90 -6.39 -13.93 20.79
C LEU A 90 -6.56 -13.46 22.23
N THR A 91 -5.46 -13.35 22.96
CA THR A 91 -5.38 -12.70 24.27
C THR A 91 -5.14 -11.20 24.16
N LYS A 92 -4.47 -10.76 23.09
CA LYS A 92 -4.36 -9.34 22.70
C LYS A 92 -4.42 -9.22 21.18
N GLU A 93 -5.06 -8.16 20.69
CA GLU A 93 -5.10 -7.85 19.26
C GLU A 93 -3.80 -7.17 18.79
N ALA A 94 -3.53 -7.24 17.49
CA ALA A 94 -2.44 -6.51 16.88
C ALA A 94 -2.73 -5.00 16.91
N GLU A 95 -1.71 -4.20 17.20
CA GLU A 95 -1.87 -2.75 17.39
C GLU A 95 -0.77 -1.98 16.65
N TYR A 96 -1.13 -0.88 16.01
CA TYR A 96 -0.14 0.04 15.46
C TYR A 96 0.53 0.80 16.61
N GLU A 97 1.86 0.85 16.67
CA GLU A 97 2.59 1.37 17.84
C GLU A 97 2.19 2.80 18.23
N THR A 98 1.85 3.63 17.25
CA THR A 98 1.40 5.03 17.46
C THR A 98 -0.13 5.18 17.43
N GLY A 99 -0.86 4.07 17.53
CA GLY A 99 -2.32 4.01 17.53
C GLY A 99 -2.96 4.01 16.14
N LYS A 100 -4.15 3.40 16.07
CA LYS A 100 -4.98 3.24 14.85
C LYS A 100 -5.27 4.57 14.13
N THR A 101 -5.49 5.65 14.88
CA THR A 101 -5.76 6.99 14.32
C THR A 101 -4.59 7.50 13.47
N THR A 102 -3.36 7.29 13.94
CA THR A 102 -2.14 7.72 13.22
C THR A 102 -1.93 6.91 11.95
N PHE A 103 -2.20 5.60 12.02
CA PHE A 103 -2.21 4.73 10.84
C PHE A 103 -3.23 5.21 9.81
N LEU A 104 -4.49 5.43 10.21
CA LEU A 104 -5.56 5.91 9.33
C LEU A 104 -5.22 7.26 8.69
N LYS A 105 -4.67 8.19 9.47
CA LYS A 105 -4.22 9.49 8.95
C LYS A 105 -3.16 9.31 7.86
N SER A 106 -2.12 8.53 8.15
CA SER A 106 -1.04 8.27 7.19
C SER A 106 -1.55 7.60 5.92
N LEU A 107 -2.47 6.65 6.07
CA LEU A 107 -3.11 5.95 4.96
C LEU A 107 -3.89 6.93 4.09
N TYR A 108 -4.77 7.73 4.67
CA TYR A 108 -5.57 8.71 3.93
C TYR A 108 -4.72 9.77 3.22
N GLU A 109 -3.62 10.21 3.83
CA GLU A 109 -2.68 11.14 3.19
C GLU A 109 -1.91 10.51 2.02
N ALA A 110 -1.72 9.18 2.04
CA ALA A 110 -1.02 8.45 0.97
C ALA A 110 -1.94 7.99 -0.18
N VAL A 111 -3.27 8.02 0.02
CA VAL A 111 -4.26 7.75 -1.03
C VAL A 111 -4.35 8.96 -1.95
N ASP A 112 -3.61 8.92 -3.06
CA ASP A 112 -3.69 9.91 -4.12
C ASP A 112 -4.65 9.44 -5.22
N LEU A 113 -5.77 10.14 -5.35
CA LEU A 113 -6.81 9.88 -6.35
C LEU A 113 -7.14 11.12 -7.18
N VAL A 114 -6.29 12.17 -7.12
CA VAL A 114 -6.54 13.47 -7.78
C VAL A 114 -6.64 13.33 -9.31
N PHE A 115 -6.04 12.29 -9.87
CA PHE A 115 -6.08 12.00 -11.30
C PHE A 115 -7.39 11.35 -11.76
N LEU A 116 -8.28 10.97 -10.85
CA LEU A 116 -9.57 10.34 -11.13
C LEU A 116 -10.70 11.37 -10.94
N ASN A 117 -11.61 11.42 -11.91
CA ASN A 117 -12.78 12.28 -11.86
C ASN A 117 -13.96 11.51 -11.29
N TYR A 118 -14.35 11.76 -10.05
CA TYR A 118 -15.43 11.04 -9.37
C TYR A 118 -16.74 11.81 -9.36
N ALA A 119 -17.85 11.09 -9.54
CA ALA A 119 -19.19 11.62 -9.38
C ALA A 119 -19.66 11.70 -7.91
N SER A 120 -19.05 10.93 -7.01
CA SER A 120 -19.40 10.86 -5.58
C SER A 120 -18.43 11.67 -4.74
N ASP A 121 -18.89 12.22 -3.62
CA ASP A 121 -18.07 12.98 -2.65
C ASP A 121 -17.32 12.06 -1.67
N SER A 122 -17.72 10.78 -1.60
CA SER A 122 -17.10 9.80 -0.72
C SER A 122 -17.09 8.40 -1.29
N TYR A 123 -16.16 7.59 -0.77
CA TYR A 123 -16.01 6.18 -1.10
C TYR A 123 -15.87 5.36 0.17
N LYS A 124 -16.67 4.30 0.26
CA LYS A 124 -16.64 3.35 1.36
C LYS A 124 -15.94 2.08 0.91
N ALA A 125 -15.03 1.61 1.73
CA ALA A 125 -14.35 0.33 1.52
C ALA A 125 -14.01 -0.33 2.85
N THR A 126 -13.60 -1.58 2.79
CA THR A 126 -13.00 -2.30 3.91
C THR A 126 -11.57 -2.66 3.52
N LEU A 127 -10.60 -2.26 4.33
CA LEU A 127 -9.20 -2.70 4.19
C LEU A 127 -8.95 -3.85 5.14
N SER A 128 -8.49 -4.98 4.61
CA SER A 128 -8.04 -6.13 5.38
C SER A 128 -6.57 -6.41 5.09
N PHE A 129 -5.81 -6.81 6.11
CA PHE A 129 -4.41 -7.18 5.96
C PHE A 129 -3.99 -8.10 7.12
N VAL A 130 -2.83 -8.73 7.01
CA VAL A 130 -2.26 -9.58 8.06
C VAL A 130 -1.12 -8.83 8.74
N VAL A 131 -1.10 -8.87 10.07
CA VAL A 131 0.10 -8.57 10.86
C VAL A 131 0.70 -9.90 11.28
N ASP A 132 1.92 -10.21 10.82
CA ASP A 132 2.59 -11.47 11.16
C ASP A 132 3.08 -11.50 12.62
N SER A 133 3.57 -12.64 13.09
CA SER A 133 4.12 -12.78 14.46
C SER A 133 5.34 -11.90 14.74
N LYS A 134 5.93 -11.27 13.72
CA LYS A 134 7.08 -10.37 13.81
C LYS A 134 6.67 -8.90 13.73
N GLY A 135 5.38 -8.60 13.56
CA GLY A 135 4.87 -7.24 13.44
C GLY A 135 4.98 -6.65 12.02
N ASN A 136 5.23 -7.46 11.00
CA ASN A 136 5.17 -6.99 9.61
C ASN A 136 3.71 -6.98 9.15
N ALA A 137 3.32 -5.93 8.44
CA ALA A 137 2.02 -5.83 7.80
C ALA A 137 2.13 -6.22 6.32
N LEU A 138 1.29 -7.16 5.88
CA LEU A 138 1.32 -7.79 4.56
C LEU A 138 -0.10 -8.17 4.10
N ALA A 139 -0.22 -8.56 2.83
CA ALA A 139 -1.43 -9.08 2.22
C ALA A 139 -2.62 -8.10 2.32
N ALA A 140 -2.35 -6.83 2.07
CA ALA A 140 -3.39 -5.82 2.04
C ALA A 140 -4.37 -6.09 0.90
N GLN A 141 -5.65 -6.00 1.23
CA GLN A 141 -6.77 -6.13 0.31
C GLN A 141 -7.82 -5.08 0.65
N ALA A 142 -8.18 -4.25 -0.32
CA ALA A 142 -9.27 -3.31 -0.21
C ALA A 142 -10.51 -3.83 -0.93
N LYS A 143 -11.67 -3.73 -0.29
CA LYS A 143 -12.97 -4.11 -0.86
C LYS A 143 -13.95 -2.96 -0.79
N GLY A 144 -14.23 -2.36 -1.95
CA GLY A 144 -15.29 -1.39 -2.18
C GLY A 144 -15.92 -1.61 -3.55
N ASN A 145 -16.70 -0.65 -4.05
CA ASN A 145 -17.44 -0.77 -5.31
C ASN A 145 -16.64 -0.34 -6.57
N ASN A 146 -15.36 0.01 -6.44
CA ASN A 146 -14.49 0.35 -7.56
C ASN A 146 -13.08 -0.25 -7.35
N ASP A 147 -12.70 -1.19 -8.22
CA ASP A 147 -11.43 -1.93 -8.10
C ASP A 147 -10.20 -1.05 -8.33
N ASP A 148 -10.32 0.02 -9.10
CA ASP A 148 -9.21 0.96 -9.29
C ASP A 148 -8.99 1.73 -8.00
N VAL A 149 -10.04 2.24 -7.35
CA VAL A 149 -9.90 2.89 -6.03
C VAL A 149 -9.32 1.92 -5.01
N ASN A 150 -9.76 0.65 -5.01
CA ASN A 150 -9.23 -0.38 -4.13
C ASN A 150 -7.71 -0.56 -4.31
N ALA A 151 -7.23 -0.65 -5.56
CA ALA A 151 -5.80 -0.77 -5.85
C ALA A 151 -4.98 0.43 -5.32
N PHE A 152 -5.52 1.64 -5.37
CA PHE A 152 -4.83 2.82 -4.83
C PHE A 152 -4.84 2.87 -3.29
N ILE A 153 -5.87 2.33 -2.64
CA ILE A 153 -5.88 2.11 -1.17
C ILE A 153 -4.79 1.10 -0.77
N GLU A 154 -4.70 -0.02 -1.49
CA GLU A 154 -3.67 -1.05 -1.25
C GLU A 154 -2.26 -0.49 -1.49
N ALA A 155 -2.05 0.26 -2.57
CA ALA A 155 -0.77 0.92 -2.83
C ALA A 155 -0.41 1.93 -1.73
N ALA A 156 -1.38 2.71 -1.23
CA ALA A 156 -1.19 3.63 -0.12
C ALA A 156 -0.77 2.90 1.17
N PHE A 157 -1.36 1.74 1.46
CA PHE A 157 -0.95 0.89 2.58
C PHE A 157 0.53 0.51 2.48
N TYR A 158 1.00 0.04 1.33
CA TYR A 158 2.41 -0.33 1.16
C TYR A 158 3.36 0.88 1.21
N ARG A 159 2.92 2.05 0.73
CA ARG A 159 3.71 3.30 0.79
C ARG A 159 3.97 3.79 2.22
N ILE A 160 3.08 3.48 3.15
CA ILE A 160 3.22 3.90 4.55
C ILE A 160 3.84 2.83 5.44
N LYS A 161 4.20 1.67 4.90
CA LYS A 161 4.74 0.52 5.66
C LYS A 161 5.95 0.92 6.50
N GLU A 162 6.81 1.79 5.99
CA GLU A 162 8.01 2.28 6.69
C GLU A 162 7.73 3.46 7.66
N LYS A 163 6.52 4.04 7.67
CA LYS A 163 6.18 5.19 8.53
C LYS A 163 5.90 4.80 9.98
N GLY A 164 5.76 3.51 10.28
CA GLY A 164 5.59 3.02 11.65
C GLY A 164 5.46 1.51 11.70
N LYS A 165 5.30 0.97 12.90
CA LYS A 165 5.38 -0.48 13.16
C LYS A 165 4.11 -1.01 13.78
N TRP A 166 3.88 -2.29 13.57
CA TRP A 166 2.80 -3.02 14.24
C TRP A 166 3.38 -3.89 15.35
N LYS A 167 2.69 -3.90 16.49
CA LYS A 167 2.82 -4.95 17.48
C LYS A 167 1.94 -6.11 17.04
N PRO A 168 2.47 -7.35 16.98
CA PRO A 168 1.67 -8.51 16.63
C PRO A 168 0.60 -8.78 17.68
N ALA A 169 -0.42 -9.55 17.30
CA ALA A 169 -1.37 -10.08 18.26
C ALA A 169 -0.68 -11.10 19.19
N GLU A 170 -1.27 -11.35 20.35
CA GLU A 170 -0.77 -12.35 21.28
C GLU A 170 -1.81 -13.45 21.52
N SER A 171 -1.37 -14.70 21.56
CA SER A 171 -2.13 -15.84 22.07
C SER A 171 -1.34 -16.49 23.21
N ASN A 172 -1.90 -16.46 24.42
CA ASN A 172 -1.25 -16.94 25.64
C ASN A 172 0.15 -16.31 25.86
N GLY A 173 0.26 -15.01 25.61
CA GLY A 173 1.51 -14.25 25.77
C GLY A 173 2.57 -14.51 24.69
N LYS A 174 2.26 -15.31 23.67
CA LYS A 174 3.14 -15.54 22.51
C LYS A 174 2.67 -14.72 21.31
N PRO A 175 3.56 -14.03 20.59
CA PRO A 175 3.19 -13.30 19.39
C PRO A 175 2.71 -14.26 18.30
N VAL A 176 1.61 -13.92 17.64
CA VAL A 176 0.99 -14.72 16.59
C VAL A 176 0.51 -13.82 15.45
N SER A 177 0.51 -14.37 14.24
CA SER A 177 -0.10 -13.72 13.09
C SER A 177 -1.60 -13.53 13.27
N SER A 178 -2.14 -12.40 12.82
CA SER A 178 -3.57 -12.11 12.90
C SER A 178 -4.03 -11.24 11.74
N MET A 179 -5.29 -11.42 11.35
CA MET A 179 -5.93 -10.58 10.33
C MET A 179 -6.56 -9.36 10.99
N ILE A 180 -6.27 -8.18 10.43
CA ILE A 180 -6.88 -6.91 10.79
C ILE A 180 -7.87 -6.53 9.70
N THR A 181 -9.03 -6.00 10.10
CA THR A 181 -10.06 -5.48 9.20
C THR A 181 -10.50 -4.09 9.65
N ILE A 182 -10.44 -3.10 8.75
CA ILE A 182 -10.73 -1.70 9.05
C ILE A 182 -11.73 -1.15 8.01
N PRO A 183 -12.92 -0.70 8.44
CA PRO A 183 -13.80 0.06 7.55
C PRO A 183 -13.21 1.44 7.28
N LEU A 184 -13.23 1.85 6.01
CA LEU A 184 -12.71 3.11 5.51
C LEU A 184 -13.84 3.96 4.92
N VAL A 185 -13.76 5.27 5.16
CA VAL A 185 -14.57 6.28 4.47
C VAL A 185 -13.62 7.34 3.93
N LEU A 186 -13.32 7.24 2.64
CA LEU A 186 -12.55 8.26 1.93
C LEU A 186 -13.48 9.40 1.55
N LYS A 187 -13.06 10.63 1.80
CA LYS A 187 -13.70 11.83 1.28
C LYS A 187 -12.85 12.37 0.15
N PHE A 188 -13.44 12.54 -1.03
CA PHE A 188 -12.73 13.12 -2.15
C PHE A 188 -12.79 14.64 -2.03
N LYS A 189 -11.63 15.29 -2.17
CA LYS A 189 -11.59 16.74 -2.30
C LYS A 189 -12.03 17.07 -3.74
N LYS A 190 -13.10 17.84 -3.88
CA LYS A 190 -13.46 18.49 -5.15
C LYS A 190 -12.48 19.62 -5.44
#